data_AF-A0A8J7XV95-F1
#
_entry.id   AF-A0A8J7XV95-F1
#
_cell.length_a   1.000
_cell.length_b   1.000
_cell.length_c   1.000
_cell.angle_alpha   90.00
_cell.angle_beta   90.00
_cell.angle_gamma   90.00
#
_symmetry.space_group_name_H-M   'P 1'
#
loop_
_entity.id
_entity.type
_entity.pdbx_description
1 polymer ?
#
loop_
_entity_poly.entity_id
_entity_poly.type
_entity_poly.pdbx_seq_one_letter_code
_entity_poly.pdbx_strand_id
1 'polypeptide(L)'
;MQEIKKIGVFSMAKIEAALGAVIGFIAGIIWAIIAVFVRGFAEVAGAPMRTAGPIFGVAAIVIMPLLYAVIGFIGGALIAFLYNVIAGWIGGIEIELEEVK
;
A
#
# COMPACT_ATOMS: atom_id res chain seq x y z
N MET A 1 -31.81 5.96 -3.45
CA MET A 1 -30.59 5.52 -2.74
C MET A 1 -30.49 4.01 -2.87
N GLN A 2 -29.33 3.52 -3.28
CA GLN A 2 -29.00 2.10 -3.30
C GLN A 2 -28.08 1.78 -2.11
N GLU A 3 -27.91 0.51 -1.75
CA GLU A 3 -27.14 0.11 -0.57
C GLU A 3 -26.16 -1.01 -0.95
N ILE A 4 -24.89 -0.86 -0.57
CA ILE A 4 -23.90 -1.92 -0.71
C ILE A 4 -24.07 -2.89 0.45
N LYS A 5 -24.75 -4.01 0.24
CA LYS A 5 -24.92 -5.04 1.30
C LYS A 5 -23.72 -5.98 1.44
N LYS A 6 -22.93 -6.12 0.39
CA LYS A 6 -21.79 -7.03 0.35
C LYS A 6 -20.71 -6.53 -0.58
N ILE A 7 -19.48 -6.55 -0.09
CA ILE A 7 -18.27 -6.31 -0.87
C ILE A 7 -17.63 -7.65 -1.21
N GLY A 8 -17.29 -7.85 -2.48
CA GLY A 8 -16.53 -9.02 -2.91
C GLY A 8 -15.13 -8.99 -2.31
N VAL A 9 -14.86 -9.90 -1.36
CA VAL A 9 -13.60 -9.95 -0.60
C VAL A 9 -12.37 -9.98 -1.52
N PHE A 10 -12.38 -10.85 -2.53
CA PHE A 10 -11.30 -10.94 -3.50
C PHE A 10 -11.20 -9.71 -4.42
N SER A 11 -12.32 -9.05 -4.71
CA SER A 11 -12.32 -7.82 -5.51
C SER A 11 -11.66 -6.68 -4.74
N MET A 12 -12.05 -6.49 -3.48
CA MET A 12 -11.46 -5.47 -2.60
C MET A 12 -9.98 -5.73 -2.36
N ALA A 13 -9.61 -6.99 -2.09
CA ALA A 13 -8.22 -7.39 -1.90
C ALA A 13 -7.34 -7.02 -3.11
N LYS A 14 -7.81 -7.25 -4.34
CA LYS A 14 -7.05 -6.86 -5.55
C LYS A 14 -6.90 -5.34 -5.70
N ILE A 15 -7.97 -4.59 -5.43
CA ILE A 15 -7.93 -3.12 -5.52
C ILE A 15 -6.94 -2.57 -4.50
N GLU A 16 -7.03 -2.99 -3.24
CA GLU A 16 -6.11 -2.59 -2.17
C GLU A 16 -4.67 -3.08 -2.42
N ALA A 17 -4.47 -4.25 -3.01
CA ALA A 17 -3.14 -4.71 -3.43
C ALA A 17 -2.53 -3.79 -4.50
N ALA A 18 -3.33 -3.36 -5.49
CA ALA A 18 -2.88 -2.47 -6.53
C ALA A 18 -2.58 -1.06 -5.99
N LEU A 19 -3.46 -0.52 -5.16
CA LEU A 19 -3.24 0.76 -4.47
C LEU A 19 -2.01 0.69 -3.55
N GLY A 20 -1.89 -0.39 -2.77
CA GLY A 20 -0.74 -0.68 -1.94
C GLY A 20 0.55 -0.75 -2.74
N ALA A 21 0.56 -1.41 -3.91
CA ALA A 21 1.72 -1.45 -4.78
C ALA A 21 2.15 -0.03 -5.24
N VAL A 22 1.20 0.81 -5.64
CA VAL A 22 1.49 2.20 -6.05
C VAL A 22 2.07 3.00 -4.89
N ILE A 23 1.47 2.90 -3.69
CA ILE A 23 1.97 3.56 -2.48
C ILE A 23 3.36 3.04 -2.11
N GLY A 24 3.57 1.74 -2.15
CA GLY A 24 4.85 1.10 -1.87
C GLY A 24 5.94 1.50 -2.87
N PHE A 25 5.60 1.67 -4.14
CA PHE A 25 6.52 2.18 -5.15
C PHE A 25 6.95 3.62 -4.86
N ILE A 26 6.00 4.50 -4.54
CA ILE A 26 6.28 5.89 -4.14
C ILE A 26 7.17 5.91 -2.89
N ALA A 27 6.84 5.11 -1.88
CA ALA A 27 7.66 4.97 -0.68
C ALA A 27 9.07 4.44 -0.98
N GLY A 28 9.18 3.47 -1.88
CA GLY A 28 10.45 2.91 -2.35
C GLY A 28 11.35 3.96 -3.03
N ILE A 29 10.78 4.83 -3.86
CA ILE A 29 11.50 5.95 -4.48
C ILE A 29 12.00 6.93 -3.40
N ILE A 30 11.14 7.30 -2.45
CA ILE A 30 11.51 8.20 -1.35
C ILE A 30 12.67 7.60 -0.55
N TRP A 31 12.60 6.30 -0.22
CA TRP A 31 13.69 5.60 0.47
C TRP A 31 14.98 5.54 -0.33
N ALA A 32 14.91 5.31 -1.65
CA ALA A 32 16.08 5.33 -2.51
C ALA A 32 16.77 6.70 -2.52
N ILE A 33 15.98 7.78 -2.58
CA ILE A 33 16.49 9.16 -2.51
C ILE A 33 17.16 9.41 -1.16
N ILE A 34 16.51 9.07 -0.05
CA ILE A 34 17.07 9.22 1.30
C ILE A 34 18.39 8.45 1.42
N ALA A 35 18.47 7.23 0.90
CA ALA A 35 19.69 6.43 0.94
C ALA A 35 20.88 7.12 0.25
N VAL A 36 20.65 7.83 -0.86
CA VAL A 36 21.69 8.62 -1.54
C VAL A 36 22.17 9.79 -0.68
N PHE A 37 21.25 10.53 -0.06
CA PHE A 37 21.60 11.64 0.82
C PHE A 37 22.37 11.19 2.06
N VAL A 38 21.90 10.14 2.74
CA VAL A 38 22.55 9.58 3.93
C VAL A 38 23.98 9.14 3.62
N ARG A 39 24.21 8.54 2.44
CA ARG A 39 25.57 8.21 1.97
C ARG A 39 26.45 9.44 1.82
N GLY A 40 25.96 10.49 1.16
CA GLY A 40 26.72 11.73 0.98
C GLY A 40 27.15 12.36 2.32
N PHE A 41 26.26 12.36 3.31
CA PHE A 41 26.58 12.82 4.67
C PHE A 41 27.59 11.92 5.39
N ALA A 42 27.45 10.60 5.30
CA ALA A 42 28.37 9.66 5.94
C ALA A 42 29.80 9.78 5.39
N GLU A 43 29.96 10.02 4.08
CA GLU A 43 31.26 10.24 3.44
C GLU A 43 31.95 11.51 3.96
N VAL A 44 31.21 12.61 4.09
CA VAL A 44 31.74 13.87 4.65
C VAL A 44 32.09 13.73 6.13
N ALA A 45 31.32 12.94 6.88
CA ALA A 45 31.54 12.72 8.31
C ALA A 45 32.67 11.73 8.63
N GLY A 46 33.34 11.13 7.61
CA GLY A 46 34.40 10.14 7.81
C GLY A 46 33.93 8.84 8.48
N ALA A 47 32.61 8.58 8.49
CA ALA A 47 32.04 7.41 9.13
C ALA A 47 32.26 6.18 8.24
N PRO A 48 32.74 5.04 8.79
CA PRO A 48 32.85 3.80 8.03
C PRO A 48 31.45 3.28 7.69
N MET A 49 30.98 3.63 6.51
CA MET A 49 29.68 3.17 6.01
C MET A 49 29.82 1.71 5.56
N ARG A 50 29.12 0.79 6.24
CA ARG A 50 29.01 -0.60 5.76
C ARG A 50 28.35 -0.57 4.38
N THR A 51 28.94 -1.28 3.42
CA THR A 51 28.59 -1.34 1.98
C THR A 51 27.14 -1.75 1.66
N ALA A 52 26.30 -2.04 2.65
CA ALA A 52 24.91 -2.46 2.49
C ALA A 52 23.94 -1.30 2.15
N GLY A 53 24.25 -0.05 2.49
CA GLY A 53 23.32 1.09 2.34
C GLY A 53 22.79 1.33 0.91
N PRO A 54 23.63 1.33 -0.14
CA PRO A 54 23.19 1.63 -1.51
C PRO A 54 22.36 0.53 -2.16
N ILE A 55 22.70 -0.74 -1.89
CA ILE A 55 21.97 -1.91 -2.41
C ILE A 55 20.57 -1.93 -1.79
N PHE A 56 20.45 -1.62 -0.50
CA PHE A 56 19.16 -1.54 0.18
C PHE A 56 18.27 -0.41 -0.38
N GLY A 57 18.84 0.76 -0.70
CA GLY A 57 18.07 1.88 -1.26
C GLY A 57 17.44 1.55 -2.62
N VAL A 58 18.20 0.96 -3.54
CA VAL A 58 17.68 0.58 -4.87
C VAL A 58 16.75 -0.63 -4.77
N ALA A 59 17.08 -1.62 -3.92
CA ALA A 59 16.22 -2.76 -3.69
C ALA A 59 14.85 -2.37 -3.12
N ALA A 60 14.77 -1.27 -2.34
CA ALA A 60 13.52 -0.76 -1.80
C ALA A 60 12.51 -0.38 -2.90
N ILE A 61 12.95 0.05 -4.09
CA ILE A 61 12.06 0.40 -5.22
C ILE A 61 11.27 -0.82 -5.70
N VAL A 62 11.83 -2.02 -5.57
CA VAL A 62 11.17 -3.28 -5.96
C VAL A 62 10.49 -3.92 -4.77
N ILE A 63 11.17 -4.00 -3.62
CA ILE A 63 10.68 -4.71 -2.44
C ILE A 63 9.48 -4.00 -1.81
N MET A 64 9.48 -2.67 -1.72
CA MET A 64 8.39 -1.93 -1.09
C MET A 64 7.05 -2.08 -1.82
N PRO A 65 6.94 -1.92 -3.15
CA PRO A 65 5.68 -2.18 -3.84
C PRO A 65 5.18 -3.61 -3.63
N LEU A 66 6.06 -4.62 -3.71
CA LEU A 66 5.69 -6.02 -3.47
C LEU A 66 5.16 -6.24 -2.04
N LEU A 67 5.86 -5.70 -1.04
CA LEU A 67 5.48 -5.82 0.36
C LEU A 67 4.13 -5.13 0.63
N TYR A 68 3.98 -3.88 0.17
CA TYR A 68 2.75 -3.12 0.35
C TYR A 68 1.58 -3.70 -0.46
N ALA A 69 1.82 -4.32 -1.61
CA ALA A 69 0.79 -5.04 -2.36
C ALA A 69 0.27 -6.24 -1.57
N VAL A 70 1.15 -7.02 -0.93
CA VAL A 70 0.74 -8.16 -0.09
C VAL A 70 0.00 -7.69 1.17
N ILE A 71 0.52 -6.66 1.84
CA ILE A 71 -0.14 -6.08 3.02
C ILE A 71 -1.50 -5.50 2.63
N GLY A 72 -1.57 -4.76 1.53
CA GLY A 72 -2.81 -4.20 0.98
C GLY A 72 -3.79 -5.30 0.59
N PHE A 73 -3.33 -6.39 -0.02
CA PHE A 73 -4.18 -7.54 -0.34
C PHE A 73 -4.84 -8.13 0.90
N ILE A 74 -4.03 -8.42 1.93
CA ILE A 74 -4.51 -9.01 3.18
C ILE A 74 -5.42 -8.03 3.92
N GLY A 75 -5.02 -6.76 3.99
CA GLY A 75 -5.79 -5.68 4.62
C GLY A 75 -7.14 -5.48 3.94
N GLY A 76 -7.16 -5.37 2.62
CA GLY A 76 -8.39 -5.23 1.83
C GLY A 76 -9.31 -6.45 1.95
N ALA A 77 -8.76 -7.66 1.97
CA ALA A 77 -9.52 -8.88 2.21
C ALA A 77 -10.17 -8.87 3.61
N LEU A 78 -9.39 -8.49 4.63
CA LEU A 78 -9.85 -8.40 6.01
C LEU A 78 -10.93 -7.33 6.17
N ILE A 79 -10.72 -6.13 5.62
CA ILE A 79 -11.69 -5.02 5.67
C ILE A 79 -12.99 -5.43 5.00
N ALA A 80 -12.94 -6.03 3.80
CA ALA A 80 -14.14 -6.50 3.11
C ALA A 80 -14.88 -7.59 3.88
N PHE A 81 -14.14 -8.50 4.52
CA PHE A 81 -14.74 -9.53 5.38
C PHE A 81 -15.47 -8.89 6.57
N LEU A 82 -14.80 -7.99 7.30
CA LEU A 82 -15.38 -7.29 8.45
C LEU A 82 -16.60 -6.45 8.03
N TYR A 83 -16.51 -5.76 6.89
CA TYR A 83 -17.61 -5.01 6.32
C TYR A 83 -18.84 -5.89 6.11
N ASN A 84 -18.68 -7.05 5.48
CA ASN A 84 -19.80 -7.96 5.21
C ASN A 84 -20.47 -8.47 6.48
N VAL A 85 -19.69 -8.70 7.54
CA VAL A 85 -20.23 -9.12 8.84
C VAL A 85 -21.03 -7.98 9.48
N ILE A 86 -20.44 -6.78 9.55
CA ILE A 86 -21.06 -5.62 10.19
C ILE A 86 -22.29 -5.13 9.42
N ALA A 87 -22.24 -5.13 8.09
CA ALA A 87 -23.36 -4.76 7.23
C ALA A 87 -24.57 -5.68 7.43
N GLY A 88 -24.34 -6.95 7.79
CA GLY A 88 -25.40 -7.88 8.17
C GLY A 88 -26.14 -7.52 9.47
N TRP A 89 -25.55 -6.68 10.32
CA TRP A 89 -26.12 -6.26 11.60
C TRP A 89 -26.68 -4.85 11.60
N ILE A 90 -25.96 -3.90 10.97
CA ILE A 90 -26.25 -2.46 11.06
C ILE A 90 -26.93 -1.94 9.79
N GLY A 91 -26.84 -2.69 8.68
CA GLY A 91 -27.09 -2.16 7.34
C GLY A 91 -25.78 -1.76 6.66
N GLY A 92 -25.77 -1.87 5.34
CA GLY A 92 -24.66 -1.52 4.45
C GLY A 92 -24.53 -0.03 4.22
N ILE A 93 -23.62 0.34 3.31
CA ILE A 93 -23.35 1.74 2.97
C ILE A 93 -24.38 2.20 1.93
N GLU A 94 -25.13 3.25 2.24
CA GLU A 94 -26.01 3.92 1.29
C GLU A 94 -25.19 4.71 0.26
N ILE A 95 -25.56 4.55 -1.00
CA ILE A 95 -24.95 5.20 -2.15
C ILE A 95 -26.02 5.87 -3.01
N GLU A 96 -25.68 7.03 -3.54
CA GLU A 96 -26.44 7.72 -4.57
C GLU A 96 -25.69 7.53 -5.89
N LEU A 97 -26.39 7.03 -6.91
CA LEU A 97 -25.84 6.81 -8.23
C LEU A 97 -26.48 7.80 -9.19
N GLU A 98 -25.66 8.47 -9.98
CA GLU A 98 -26.09 9.26 -11.13
C GLU A 98 -26.06 8.38 -12.38
N GLU A 99 -27.12 8.42 -13.20
CA GLU A 99 -27.09 7.75 -14.51
C GLU A 99 -26.08 8.44 -15.41
N VAL A 100 -25.07 7.68 -15.86
CA VAL A 100 -24.16 8.13 -16.91
C VAL A 100 -24.95 8.15 -18.21
N LYS A 101 -25.16 9.36 -18.78
CA LYS A 101 -25.82 9.58 -20.08
C LYS A 101 -25.07 8.92 -21.24
#